data_AF-A0A7L8SEK1-F1
#
_entry.id   AF-A0A7L8SEK1-F1
#
_cell.length_a   1.000
_cell.length_b   1.000
_cell.length_c   1.000
_cell.angle_alpha   90.00
_cell.angle_beta   90.00
_cell.angle_gamma   90.00
#
_symmetry.space_group_name_H-M   'P 1'
#
loop_
_entity.id
_entity.type
_entity.pdbx_description
1 polymer ?
#
loop_
_entity_poly.entity_id
_entity_poly.type
_entity_poly.pdbx_seq_one_letter_code
_entity_poly.pdbx_strand_id
1 'polypeptide(L)'
;MAEAALGATPDAWAITNVNDPLDAGNIYIARVAGKNVYLSAGTTLKSPNDDVFRIGLAESATCPVSKSSGGDTSGSWGTLDFDATTYSTVVARSDATVSGFTANLSSPSASISNLRAFTGPSAEHYFGTQDSTLSVVVGARAGPVAGYMQIGLTR
;
A
#
# COMPACT_ATOMS: atom_id res chain seq x y z
N MET A 1 -2.65 -6.33 19.80
CA MET A 1 -1.21 -6.45 19.49
C MET A 1 -1.03 -7.80 18.83
N ALA A 2 -0.31 -7.93 17.71
CA ALA A 2 -0.12 -9.24 17.09
C ALA A 2 1.17 -9.88 17.61
N GLU A 3 1.15 -11.18 17.88
CA GLU A 3 2.36 -11.95 18.19
C GLU A 3 2.89 -12.61 16.90
N ALA A 4 4.22 -12.62 16.74
CA ALA A 4 4.88 -13.18 15.58
C ALA A 4 5.72 -14.42 15.95
N ALA A 5 5.58 -15.49 15.17
CA ALA A 5 6.34 -16.73 15.30
C ALA A 5 6.87 -17.19 13.93
N LEU A 6 7.74 -18.20 13.89
CA LEU A 6 8.17 -18.80 12.63
C LEU A 6 6.98 -19.44 11.90
N GLY A 7 6.83 -19.15 10.61
CA GLY A 7 5.80 -19.72 9.76
C GLY A 7 6.13 -21.14 9.29
N ALA A 8 5.12 -21.84 8.75
CA ALA A 8 5.26 -23.21 8.25
C ALA A 8 6.00 -23.30 6.89
N THR A 9 6.22 -22.17 6.23
CA THR A 9 6.97 -22.05 4.97
C THR A 9 8.28 -21.27 5.20
N PRO A 10 9.34 -21.55 4.41
CA PRO A 10 10.58 -20.77 4.48
C PRO A 10 10.32 -19.27 4.30
N ASP A 11 11.07 -18.45 5.04
CA ASP A 11 11.00 -16.98 5.04
C ASP A 11 9.64 -16.37 5.45
N ALA A 12 8.71 -17.19 5.92
CA ALA A 12 7.44 -16.75 6.46
C ALA A 12 7.48 -16.60 7.98
N TRP A 13 6.76 -15.61 8.47
CA TRP A 13 6.42 -15.43 9.88
C TRP A 13 4.91 -15.57 10.05
N ALA A 14 4.46 -16.37 11.01
CA ALA A 14 3.05 -16.44 11.37
C ALA A 14 2.72 -15.29 12.30
N ILE A 15 1.64 -14.55 12.02
CA ILE A 15 1.04 -13.60 12.96
C ILE A 15 -0.30 -14.11 13.45
N THR A 16 -0.58 -13.83 14.71
CA THR A 16 -1.90 -14.02 15.31
C THR A 16 -2.26 -12.77 16.11
N ASN A 17 -3.47 -12.25 15.90
CA ASN A 17 -3.99 -11.17 16.72
C ASN A 17 -4.31 -11.69 18.13
N VAL A 18 -3.70 -11.12 19.18
CA VAL A 18 -3.95 -11.56 20.57
C VAL A 18 -5.40 -11.41 21.03
N ASN A 19 -6.18 -10.53 20.38
CA ASN A 19 -7.58 -10.30 20.73
C ASN A 19 -8.55 -11.14 19.89
N ASP A 20 -8.10 -11.72 18.79
CA ASP A 20 -8.89 -12.63 17.94
C ASP A 20 -7.95 -13.65 17.28
N PRO A 21 -7.77 -14.85 17.88
CA PRO A 21 -6.86 -15.87 17.36
C PRO A 21 -7.21 -16.39 15.95
N LEU A 22 -8.42 -16.10 15.46
CA LEU A 22 -8.84 -16.44 14.09
C LEU A 22 -8.40 -15.37 13.06
N ASP A 23 -8.01 -14.17 13.50
CA ASP A 23 -7.29 -13.17 12.69
C ASP A 23 -5.79 -13.50 12.74
N ALA A 24 -5.44 -14.56 12.00
CA ALA A 24 -4.09 -15.04 11.82
C ALA A 24 -3.70 -14.97 10.33
N GLY A 25 -2.40 -14.87 10.06
CA GLY A 25 -1.90 -14.80 8.69
C GLY A 25 -0.40 -15.06 8.59
N ASN A 26 0.07 -15.23 7.36
CA ASN A 26 1.50 -15.33 7.06
C ASN A 26 2.03 -13.97 6.61
N ILE A 27 3.22 -13.66 7.10
CA ILE A 27 4.01 -12.49 6.78
C ILE A 27 5.25 -12.95 6.02
N TYR A 28 5.57 -12.24 4.94
CA TYR A 28 6.86 -12.33 4.28
C TYR A 28 7.57 -10.98 4.41
N ILE A 29 8.86 -11.03 4.73
CA ILE A 29 9.70 -9.84 4.81
C ILE A 29 10.66 -9.88 3.63
N ALA A 30 10.46 -8.98 2.67
CA ALA A 30 11.38 -8.77 1.57
C ALA A 30 12.40 -7.67 1.95
N ARG A 31 13.64 -7.80 1.47
CA ARG A 31 14.60 -6.70 1.56
C ARG A 31 14.67 -5.96 0.22
N VAL A 32 14.32 -4.69 0.21
CA VAL A 32 14.37 -3.81 -0.98
C VAL A 32 15.28 -2.64 -0.66
N ALA A 33 16.33 -2.45 -1.47
CA ALA A 33 17.35 -1.41 -1.28
C ALA A 33 17.89 -1.30 0.18
N GLY A 34 18.08 -2.45 0.84
CA GLY A 34 18.58 -2.53 2.21
C GLY A 34 17.53 -2.34 3.32
N LYS A 35 16.29 -2.02 2.96
CA LYS A 35 15.16 -1.83 3.89
C LYS A 35 14.27 -3.06 3.95
N ASN A 36 13.65 -3.30 5.10
CA ASN A 36 12.68 -4.37 5.28
C ASN A 36 11.30 -3.88 4.81
N VAL A 37 10.75 -4.55 3.81
CA VAL A 37 9.38 -4.36 3.32
C VAL A 37 8.55 -5.53 3.82
N TYR A 38 7.49 -5.21 4.54
CA TYR A 38 6.53 -6.18 5.02
C TYR A 38 5.42 -6.36 3.98
N LEU A 39 5.19 -7.60 3.54
CA LEU A 39 4.02 -7.98 2.75
C LEU A 39 3.29 -9.14 3.45
N SER A 40 2.01 -8.97 3.76
CA SER A 40 1.13 -10.11 4.05
C SER A 40 -0.10 -10.06 3.16
N ALA A 41 -0.47 -11.22 2.63
CA ALA A 41 -1.75 -11.48 2.01
C ALA A 41 -2.36 -12.72 2.68
N GLY A 42 -3.66 -12.71 2.95
CA GLY A 42 -4.34 -13.88 3.48
C GLY A 42 -5.85 -13.72 3.47
N THR A 43 -6.53 -14.86 3.39
CA THR A 43 -7.97 -14.93 3.58
C THR A 43 -8.26 -14.94 5.08
N THR A 44 -9.11 -14.03 5.56
CA THR A 44 -9.67 -14.21 6.89
C THR A 44 -10.70 -15.34 6.84
N LEU A 45 -10.59 -16.34 7.72
CA LEU A 45 -11.47 -17.51 7.76
C LEU A 45 -12.85 -17.22 8.40
N LYS A 46 -13.13 -15.96 8.71
CA LYS A 46 -14.35 -15.51 9.38
C LYS A 46 -15.16 -14.69 8.41
N SER A 47 -16.47 -14.96 8.32
CA SER A 47 -17.38 -14.19 7.48
C SER A 47 -17.45 -12.71 7.93
N PRO A 48 -17.42 -11.74 6.98
CA PRO A 48 -17.16 -11.95 5.56
C PRO A 48 -15.68 -12.33 5.34
N ASN A 49 -15.44 -13.34 4.48
CA ASN A 49 -14.09 -13.78 4.12
C ASN A 49 -13.39 -12.64 3.39
N ASP A 50 -12.75 -11.75 4.15
CA ASP A 50 -12.06 -10.60 3.63
C ASP A 50 -10.63 -11.02 3.29
N ASP A 51 -10.24 -10.78 2.05
CA ASP A 51 -8.83 -10.86 1.64
C ASP A 51 -8.11 -9.64 2.21
N VAL A 52 -7.20 -9.88 3.15
CA VAL A 52 -6.44 -8.82 3.80
C VAL A 52 -5.05 -8.77 3.19
N PHE A 53 -4.74 -7.64 2.56
CA PHE A 53 -3.39 -7.28 2.16
C PHE A 53 -2.85 -6.16 3.03
N ARG A 54 -1.65 -6.34 3.60
CA ARG A 54 -0.97 -5.34 4.44
C ARG A 54 0.41 -5.08 3.87
N ILE A 55 0.77 -3.80 3.79
CA ILE A 55 2.14 -3.33 3.50
C ILE A 55 2.63 -2.52 4.69
N GLY A 56 3.83 -2.83 5.16
CA GLY A 56 4.57 -2.00 6.11
C GLY A 56 5.83 -1.44 5.46
N LEU A 57 6.00 -0.12 5.54
CA LEU A 57 7.21 0.59 5.14
C LEU A 57 7.96 1.10 6.37
N ALA A 58 9.23 1.47 6.19
CA ALA A 58 9.98 2.16 7.22
C ALA A 58 9.29 3.48 7.58
N GLU A 59 9.13 3.72 8.89
CA GLU A 59 8.48 4.93 9.38
C GLU A 59 9.31 6.17 9.04
N SER A 60 8.65 7.23 8.59
CA SER A 60 9.28 8.50 8.25
C SER A 60 8.47 9.66 8.81
N ALA A 61 9.15 10.61 9.46
CA ALA A 61 8.51 11.82 9.99
C ALA A 61 8.09 12.80 8.87
N THR A 62 8.62 12.63 7.66
CA THR A 62 8.31 13.45 6.48
C THR A 62 7.78 12.56 5.34
N CYS A 63 7.02 13.16 4.42
CA CYS A 63 6.75 12.55 3.11
C CYS A 63 7.82 13.06 2.15
N PRO A 64 8.91 12.30 1.92
CA PRO A 64 9.95 12.73 1.00
C PRO A 64 9.41 12.84 -0.43
N VAL A 65 10.14 13.54 -1.30
CA VAL A 65 9.83 13.48 -2.73
C VAL A 65 10.24 12.11 -3.25
N SER A 66 9.34 11.41 -3.95
CA SER A 66 9.64 10.14 -4.61
C SER A 66 9.15 10.16 -6.04
N LYS A 67 9.95 9.60 -6.94
CA LYS A 67 9.51 9.24 -8.29
C LYS A 67 9.57 7.74 -8.39
N SER A 68 8.49 7.10 -8.79
CA SER A 68 8.42 5.64 -8.82
C SER A 68 7.76 5.13 -10.09
N SER A 69 8.13 3.92 -10.48
CA SER A 69 7.48 3.17 -11.55
C SER A 69 6.89 1.87 -11.00
N GLY A 70 5.72 1.48 -11.46
CA GLY A 70 5.06 0.26 -11.01
C GLY A 70 3.68 0.05 -11.60
N GLY A 71 2.88 -0.78 -10.94
CA GLY A 71 1.60 -1.23 -11.47
C GLY A 71 0.46 -1.13 -10.47
N ASP A 72 -0.77 -1.20 -10.99
CA ASP A 72 -1.99 -1.26 -10.20
C ASP A 72 -2.76 -2.58 -10.35
N THR A 73 -3.73 -2.80 -9.45
CA THR A 73 -4.63 -3.97 -9.47
C THR A 73 -5.59 -3.99 -10.66
N SER A 74 -5.62 -2.93 -11.47
CA SER A 74 -6.39 -2.88 -12.72
C SER A 74 -5.57 -3.30 -13.95
N GLY A 75 -4.34 -3.78 -13.73
CA GLY A 75 -3.44 -4.24 -14.77
C GLY A 75 -2.74 -3.12 -15.54
N SER A 76 -2.77 -1.88 -15.02
CA SER A 76 -2.07 -0.75 -15.64
C SER A 76 -0.66 -0.62 -15.07
N TRP A 77 0.28 -0.11 -15.88
CA TRP A 77 1.66 0.15 -15.49
C TRP A 77 2.05 1.59 -15.78
N GLY A 78 2.83 2.22 -14.90
CA GLY A 78 3.22 3.60 -15.07
C GLY A 78 3.92 4.19 -13.85
N THR A 79 3.66 5.47 -13.57
CA THR A 79 4.36 6.23 -12.53
C THR A 79 3.51 6.47 -11.29
N LEU A 80 4.17 6.58 -10.14
CA LEU A 80 3.59 7.00 -8.86
C LEU A 80 4.57 7.98 -8.24
N ASP A 81 4.31 9.27 -8.39
CA ASP A 81 5.22 10.31 -7.95
C ASP A 81 4.59 11.05 -6.76
N PHE A 82 5.32 11.13 -5.65
CA PHE A 82 4.96 11.92 -4.48
C PHE A 82 5.88 13.14 -4.40
N ASP A 83 5.31 14.29 -4.04
CA ASP A 83 6.05 15.39 -3.44
C ASP A 83 5.55 15.68 -2.01
N ALA A 84 5.94 16.81 -1.44
CA ALA A 84 5.54 17.19 -0.08
C ALA A 84 4.01 17.41 0.08
N THR A 85 3.33 17.75 -1.00
CA THR A 85 1.95 18.25 -1.05
C THR A 85 1.07 17.55 -2.09
N THR A 86 1.64 16.81 -3.03
CA THR A 86 0.90 16.20 -4.14
C THR A 86 1.28 14.74 -4.35
N TYR A 87 0.30 14.02 -4.89
CA TYR A 87 0.46 12.73 -5.53
C TYR A 87 0.13 12.89 -7.01
N SER A 88 0.93 12.28 -7.89
CA SER A 88 0.68 12.26 -9.32
C SER A 88 0.92 10.88 -9.91
N THR A 89 0.03 10.43 -10.78
CA THR A 89 0.10 9.13 -11.44
C THR A 89 -0.23 9.26 -12.92
N VAL A 90 0.50 8.49 -13.74
CA VAL A 90 0.20 8.29 -15.16
C VAL A 90 0.43 6.81 -15.42
N VAL A 91 -0.62 6.10 -15.83
CA VAL A 91 -0.60 4.66 -16.08
C VAL A 91 -1.12 4.33 -17.46
N ALA A 92 -0.60 3.27 -18.04
CA ALA A 92 -1.03 2.74 -19.32
C ALA A 92 -1.46 1.27 -19.18
N ARG A 93 -2.51 0.89 -19.90
CA ARG A 93 -2.92 -0.49 -20.06
C ARG A 93 -2.26 -1.13 -21.28
N SER A 94 -2.36 -2.45 -21.37
CA SER A 94 -1.85 -3.22 -22.52
C SER A 94 -2.52 -2.86 -23.85
N ASP A 95 -3.72 -2.29 -23.82
CA ASP A 95 -4.44 -1.76 -24.97
C ASP A 95 -4.02 -0.33 -25.36
N ALA A 96 -2.94 0.19 -24.77
CA ALA A 96 -2.41 1.54 -24.93
C ALA A 96 -3.32 2.67 -24.41
N THR A 97 -4.40 2.36 -23.71
CA THR A 97 -5.19 3.38 -22.99
C THR A 97 -4.36 3.97 -21.86
N VAL A 98 -4.23 5.29 -21.85
CA VAL A 98 -3.51 6.04 -20.80
C VAL A 98 -4.50 6.77 -19.91
N SER A 99 -4.28 6.70 -18.61
CA SER A 99 -4.99 7.50 -17.61
C SER A 99 -4.01 8.09 -16.61
N GLY A 100 -4.41 9.15 -15.93
CA GLY A 100 -3.58 9.78 -14.93
C GLY A 100 -4.31 10.89 -14.21
N PHE A 101 -3.83 11.23 -13.03
CA PHE A 101 -4.34 12.36 -12.26
C PHE A 101 -3.30 12.87 -11.27
N THR A 102 -3.53 14.08 -10.79
CA THR A 102 -2.80 14.68 -9.69
C THR A 102 -3.77 15.06 -8.59
N ALA A 103 -3.42 14.81 -7.34
CA ALA A 103 -4.24 15.11 -6.18
C ALA A 103 -3.39 15.76 -5.07
N ASN A 104 -4.01 16.68 -4.32
CA ASN A 104 -3.38 17.26 -3.14
C ASN A 104 -3.43 16.24 -1.98
N LEU A 105 -2.29 16.05 -1.35
CA LEU A 105 -2.15 15.28 -0.12
C LEU A 105 -2.76 16.08 1.04
N SER A 106 -3.56 15.40 1.85
CA SER A 106 -4.01 15.91 3.14
C SER A 106 -2.84 16.02 4.12
N SER A 107 -3.12 16.63 5.27
CA SER A 107 -2.24 16.49 6.45
C SER A 107 -1.97 15.00 6.76
N PRO A 108 -0.78 14.67 7.31
CA PRO A 108 -0.45 13.32 7.76
C PRO A 108 -1.48 12.77 8.76
N SER A 109 -1.63 11.45 8.80
CA SER A 109 -2.31 10.80 9.91
C SER A 109 -1.63 11.12 11.25
N ALA A 110 -2.43 11.40 12.29
CA ALA A 110 -1.93 11.68 13.62
C ALA A 110 -1.38 10.42 14.34
N SER A 111 -1.73 9.22 13.88
CA SER A 111 -1.35 7.95 14.50
C SER A 111 -0.42 7.08 13.66
N ILE A 112 -0.29 7.39 12.36
CA ILE A 112 0.56 6.63 11.43
C ILE A 112 1.40 7.64 10.66
N SER A 113 2.68 7.75 11.03
CA SER A 113 3.60 8.65 10.36
C SER A 113 3.65 8.34 8.86
N ASN A 114 3.75 9.39 8.07
CA ASN A 114 3.81 9.35 6.62
C ASN A 114 2.57 8.82 5.86
N LEU A 115 1.51 8.38 6.53
CA LEU A 115 0.26 8.09 5.86
C LEU A 115 -0.42 9.40 5.45
N ARG A 116 -0.79 9.51 4.16
CA ARG A 116 -1.51 10.65 3.59
C ARG A 116 -2.85 10.17 3.06
N ALA A 117 -3.90 10.96 3.22
CA ALA A 117 -5.15 10.77 2.49
C ALA A 117 -5.21 11.78 1.33
N PHE A 118 -5.92 11.44 0.26
CA PHE A 118 -6.20 12.39 -0.81
C PHE A 118 -7.46 11.98 -1.57
N THR A 119 -8.02 12.95 -2.30
CA THR A 119 -9.23 12.76 -3.10
C THR A 119 -8.89 12.83 -4.58
N GLY A 120 -9.29 11.81 -5.33
CA GLY A 120 -9.15 11.74 -6.77
C GLY A 120 -10.12 12.66 -7.53
N PRO A 121 -10.00 12.74 -8.86
CA PRO A 121 -10.80 13.65 -9.68
C PRO A 121 -12.30 13.36 -9.64
N SER A 122 -12.71 12.12 -9.37
CA SER A 122 -14.14 11.73 -9.30
C SER A 122 -14.65 11.63 -7.86
N ALA A 123 -14.04 12.38 -6.93
CA ALA A 123 -14.32 12.32 -5.49
C ALA A 123 -14.04 10.94 -4.86
N GLU A 124 -13.14 10.15 -5.45
CA GLU A 124 -12.66 8.90 -4.88
C GLU A 124 -11.67 9.16 -3.74
N HIS A 125 -11.68 8.34 -2.68
CA HIS A 125 -10.77 8.51 -1.55
C HIS A 125 -9.64 7.48 -1.57
N TYR A 126 -8.42 7.95 -1.36
CA TYR A 126 -7.21 7.12 -1.36
C TYR A 126 -6.36 7.39 -0.12
N PHE A 127 -5.51 6.42 0.19
CA PHE A 127 -4.44 6.53 1.16
C PHE A 127 -3.10 6.22 0.50
N GLY A 128 -2.09 7.04 0.75
CA GLY A 128 -0.75 6.91 0.20
C GLY A 128 0.33 6.92 1.28
N THR A 129 1.40 6.16 1.05
CA THR A 129 2.62 6.17 1.87
C THR A 129 3.82 5.78 1.01
N GLN A 130 5.01 6.27 1.35
CA GLN A 130 6.24 5.96 0.62
C GLN A 130 7.48 6.25 1.46
N ASP A 131 8.61 5.62 1.16
CA ASP A 131 9.86 5.83 1.92
C ASP A 131 11.07 6.18 1.03
N SER A 132 10.82 6.73 -0.17
CA SER A 132 11.81 6.92 -1.25
C SER A 132 12.47 5.63 -1.75
N THR A 133 11.87 4.47 -1.46
CA THR A 133 12.25 3.18 -2.05
C THR A 133 11.03 2.51 -2.65
N LEU A 134 9.98 2.37 -1.85
CA LEU A 134 8.66 1.89 -2.28
C LEU A 134 7.64 3.02 -2.11
N SER A 135 6.73 3.13 -3.07
CA SER A 135 5.57 4.00 -3.03
C SER A 135 4.30 3.16 -3.15
N VAL A 136 3.32 3.43 -2.30
CA VAL A 136 2.08 2.63 -2.21
C VAL A 136 0.89 3.57 -2.14
N VAL A 137 -0.13 3.28 -2.94
CA VAL A 137 -1.46 3.89 -2.86
C VAL A 137 -2.50 2.80 -2.78
N VAL A 138 -3.49 2.98 -1.91
CA VAL A 138 -4.66 2.10 -1.80
C VAL A 138 -5.95 2.93 -1.81
N GLY A 139 -7.00 2.39 -2.41
CA GLY A 139 -8.33 3.00 -2.33
C GLY A 139 -8.98 2.77 -0.96
N ALA A 140 -9.86 3.69 -0.56
CA ALA A 140 -10.65 3.53 0.66
C ALA A 140 -11.57 2.30 0.57
N ARG A 141 -11.83 1.67 1.73
CA ARG A 141 -12.58 0.41 1.83
C ARG A 141 -14.02 0.48 1.30
N ALA A 142 -14.61 1.67 1.27
CA ALA A 142 -15.94 1.91 0.73
C ALA A 142 -15.87 2.94 -0.39
N GLY A 143 -16.50 2.64 -1.51
CA GLY A 143 -16.58 3.54 -2.67
C GLY A 143 -16.05 2.93 -3.97
N PRO A 144 -15.98 3.73 -5.04
CA PRO A 144 -15.65 3.28 -6.40
C PRO A 144 -14.23 2.70 -6.56
N VAL A 145 -13.34 2.93 -5.58
CA VAL A 145 -11.93 2.49 -5.60
C VAL A 145 -11.63 1.44 -4.54
N ALA A 146 -12.66 0.83 -3.95
CA ALA A 146 -12.47 -0.29 -3.03
C ALA A 146 -11.71 -1.43 -3.73
N GLY A 147 -10.63 -1.91 -3.10
CA GLY A 147 -9.74 -2.92 -3.69
C GLY A 147 -8.70 -2.37 -4.68
N TYR A 148 -8.69 -1.06 -4.94
CA TYR A 148 -7.61 -0.44 -5.71
C TYR A 148 -6.30 -0.46 -4.91
N MET A 149 -5.22 -0.82 -5.59
CA MET A 149 -3.87 -0.69 -5.07
C MET A 149 -2.93 -0.39 -6.22
N GLN A 150 -1.99 0.52 -5.98
CA GLN A 150 -0.87 0.81 -6.87
C GLN A 150 0.43 0.75 -6.05
N ILE A 151 1.44 0.05 -6.57
CA ILE A 151 2.75 -0.08 -5.94
C ILE A 151 3.81 0.30 -6.95
N GLY A 152 4.78 1.11 -6.54
CA GLY A 152 5.92 1.51 -7.34
C GLY A 152 7.25 1.42 -6.62
N LEU A 153 8.30 1.14 -7.38
CA LEU A 153 9.69 1.19 -6.95
C LEU A 153 10.32 2.51 -7.41
N THR A 154 11.17 3.08 -6.58
CA THR A 154 11.87 4.34 -6.90
C THR A 154 12.80 4.15 -8.10
N ARG A 155 12.86 5.18 -8.96
CA ARG A 155 13.63 5.23 -10.20
C ARG A 155 14.64 6.37 -10.22
#